data_AF-A0A8X6VRR7-F1
#
_entry.id   AF-A0A8X6VRR7-F1
#
_cell.length_a   1.000
_cell.length_b   1.000
_cell.length_c   1.000
_cell.angle_alpha   90.00
_cell.angle_beta   90.00
_cell.angle_gamma   90.00
#
_symmetry.space_group_name_H-M   'P 1'
#
loop_
_entity.id
_entity.type
_entity.pdbx_description
1 polymer ?
#
loop_
_entity_poly.entity_id
_entity_poly.type
_entity_poly.pdbx_seq_one_letter_code
_entity_poly.pdbx_strand_id
1 'polypeptide(L)'
;MNSLLQTIFTVTFVVLYTTTFSPVQAVEKSIFRPSVVYTVSILSDDQRSDQDNFVDTFVQLVYESDTLKDLFDLSESPAIEYAQHAYNDFVTILTSLGAIDPDKTADFATRPMAQNFKVFTREEMVRVYSNVASSYLDSQGILTQDNAQDLANQLASTFEKSAKETVVEGDPTSKFSAVGNGFIEFLMSNDNLTVEKVWVVAIYYESEWLLTAAETPASRDLFVKCSAEANGDPN
;
A
#
# COMPACT_ATOMS: atom_id res chain seq x y z
N MET A 1 -30.19 -24.83 15.14
CA MET A 1 -29.10 -25.52 14.42
C MET A 1 -29.42 -25.50 12.93
N ASN A 2 -28.99 -24.46 12.22
CA ASN A 2 -29.01 -24.44 10.75
C ASN A 2 -27.58 -24.16 10.29
N SER A 3 -26.93 -25.19 9.77
CA SER A 3 -25.67 -25.12 9.06
C SER A 3 -25.96 -24.52 7.68
N LEU A 4 -25.59 -23.26 7.48
CA LEU A 4 -25.50 -22.67 6.15
C LEU A 4 -24.13 -23.00 5.59
N LEU A 5 -24.12 -23.90 4.60
CA LEU A 5 -22.99 -24.22 3.75
C LEU A 5 -22.49 -22.93 3.07
N GLN A 6 -21.34 -22.43 3.51
CA GLN A 6 -20.59 -21.40 2.78
C GLN A 6 -20.11 -21.99 1.45
N THR A 7 -20.58 -21.41 0.35
CA THR A 7 -20.10 -21.70 -1.00
C THR A 7 -18.94 -20.75 -1.28
N ILE A 8 -17.72 -21.29 -1.33
CA ILE A 8 -16.53 -20.55 -1.74
C ILE A 8 -16.58 -20.36 -3.26
N PHE A 9 -16.65 -19.12 -3.73
CA PHE A 9 -16.42 -18.79 -5.13
C PHE A 9 -14.96 -18.37 -5.32
N THR A 10 -14.22 -19.12 -6.14
CA THR A 10 -12.87 -18.73 -6.58
C THR A 10 -13.01 -17.84 -7.81
N VAL A 11 -12.66 -16.56 -7.69
CA VAL A 11 -12.48 -15.68 -8.85
C VAL A 11 -10.98 -15.55 -9.12
N THR A 12 -10.52 -16.19 -10.20
CA THR A 12 -9.12 -16.11 -10.64
C THR A 12 -8.95 -14.89 -11.54
N PHE A 13 -8.22 -13.87 -11.07
CA PHE A 13 -7.72 -12.81 -11.95
C PHE A 13 -6.37 -13.22 -12.51
N VAL A 14 -6.33 -13.48 -13.82
CA VAL A 14 -5.06 -13.62 -14.55
C VAL A 14 -4.69 -12.25 -15.08
N VAL A 15 -3.78 -11.54 -14.40
CA VAL A 15 -3.19 -10.32 -14.96
C VAL A 15 -2.14 -10.74 -15.99
N LEU A 16 -2.57 -10.81 -17.26
CA LEU A 16 -1.67 -11.02 -18.39
C LEU A 16 -0.93 -9.72 -18.70
N TYR A 17 0.32 -9.59 -18.26
CA TYR A 17 1.23 -8.60 -18.81
C TYR A 17 1.59 -9.00 -20.25
N THR A 18 0.89 -8.45 -21.24
CA THR A 18 1.37 -8.51 -22.63
C THR A 18 2.43 -7.43 -22.84
N THR A 19 3.70 -7.77 -22.62
CA THR A 19 4.79 -6.97 -23.16
C THR A 19 4.95 -7.33 -24.64
N THR A 20 4.63 -6.39 -25.54
CA THR A 20 5.03 -6.50 -26.94
C THR A 20 6.55 -6.36 -27.03
N PHE A 21 7.27 -7.48 -26.93
CA PHE A 21 8.69 -7.54 -27.25
C PHE A 21 8.88 -7.49 -28.77
N SER A 22 9.56 -6.45 -29.25
CA SER A 22 10.10 -6.39 -30.61
C SER A 22 11.32 -7.32 -30.70
N PRO A 23 11.50 -8.14 -31.75
CA PRO A 23 12.36 -9.32 -31.67
C PRO A 23 13.74 -9.06 -32.26
N VAL A 24 14.73 -8.62 -31.46
CA VAL A 24 16.15 -8.89 -31.79
C VAL A 24 16.95 -9.05 -30.50
N GLN A 25 17.61 -10.21 -30.40
CA GLN A 25 18.62 -10.66 -29.43
C GLN A 25 18.12 -11.32 -28.13
N ALA A 26 17.88 -12.62 -28.29
CA ALA A 26 17.96 -13.64 -27.26
C ALA A 26 19.35 -13.69 -26.62
N VAL A 27 19.40 -13.84 -25.29
CA VAL A 27 20.26 -14.83 -24.62
C VAL A 27 19.51 -15.36 -23.38
N GLU A 28 19.48 -16.68 -23.28
CA GLU A 28 18.82 -17.50 -22.29
C GLU A 28 19.09 -17.05 -20.84
N LYS A 29 18.03 -16.66 -20.13
CA LYS A 29 17.84 -17.09 -18.74
C LYS A 29 16.38 -17.49 -18.60
N SER A 30 16.15 -18.80 -18.52
CA SER A 30 14.94 -19.41 -18.03
C SER A 30 14.71 -18.93 -16.59
N ILE A 31 14.09 -17.76 -16.43
CA ILE A 31 13.61 -17.25 -15.16
C ILE A 31 12.28 -17.96 -14.93
N PHE A 32 12.28 -18.90 -13.98
CA PHE A 32 11.07 -19.38 -13.35
C PHE A 32 10.37 -18.16 -12.75
N ARG A 33 9.39 -17.59 -13.46
CA ARG A 33 8.49 -16.58 -12.93
C ARG A 33 7.40 -17.37 -12.21
N PRO A 34 7.38 -17.44 -10.87
CA PRO A 34 6.17 -17.93 -10.22
C PRO A 34 5.05 -16.99 -10.64
N SER A 35 4.03 -17.53 -11.29
CA SER A 35 2.76 -16.84 -11.48
C SER A 35 2.26 -16.50 -10.09
N VAL A 36 2.35 -15.23 -9.69
CA VAL A 36 1.73 -14.76 -8.46
C VAL A 36 0.23 -14.80 -8.71
N VAL A 37 -0.41 -15.83 -8.17
CA VAL A 37 -1.87 -15.95 -8.16
C VAL A 37 -2.35 -15.00 -7.07
N TYR A 38 -2.89 -13.85 -7.47
CA TYR A 38 -3.63 -13.00 -6.55
C TYR A 38 -4.87 -13.76 -6.11
N THR A 39 -4.91 -14.14 -4.84
CA THR A 39 -6.15 -14.60 -4.24
C THR A 39 -6.84 -13.34 -3.74
N VAL A 40 -7.84 -12.85 -4.49
CA VAL A 40 -8.77 -11.86 -3.95
C VAL A 40 -9.66 -12.62 -2.98
N SER A 41 -9.29 -12.61 -1.70
CA SER A 41 -10.17 -13.10 -0.65
C SER A 41 -11.38 -12.18 -0.60
N ILE A 42 -12.56 -12.71 -0.93
CA ILE A 42 -13.82 -12.03 -0.64
C ILE A 42 -13.92 -12.04 0.88
N LEU A 43 -13.62 -10.90 1.50
CA LEU A 43 -13.75 -10.70 2.94
C LEU A 43 -15.18 -11.06 3.37
N SER A 44 -15.30 -11.67 4.55
CA SER A 44 -16.61 -11.76 5.20
C SER A 44 -17.13 -10.35 5.50
N ASP A 45 -18.46 -10.18 5.56
CA ASP A 45 -19.07 -8.87 5.87
C ASP A 45 -18.55 -8.31 7.21
N ASP A 46 -18.28 -9.20 8.18
CA ASP A 46 -17.72 -8.84 9.48
C ASP A 46 -16.27 -8.32 9.38
N GLN A 47 -15.39 -9.00 8.62
CA GLN A 47 -14.01 -8.53 8.40
C GLN A 47 -13.92 -7.23 7.61
N ARG A 48 -14.82 -7.05 6.64
CA ARG A 48 -14.94 -5.79 5.90
C ARG A 48 -15.33 -4.65 6.85
N SER A 49 -16.27 -4.91 7.76
CA SER A 49 -16.70 -3.93 8.76
C SER A 49 -15.58 -3.50 9.71
N ASP A 50 -14.65 -4.39 10.06
CA ASP A 50 -13.55 -4.07 10.98
C ASP A 50 -12.47 -3.21 10.31
N GLN A 51 -12.12 -3.54 9.06
CA GLN A 51 -11.21 -2.74 8.26
C GLN A 51 -11.79 -1.35 7.95
N ASP A 52 -13.07 -1.27 7.57
CA ASP A 52 -13.75 0.00 7.31
C ASP A 52 -13.73 0.89 8.56
N ASN A 53 -14.05 0.33 9.75
CA ASN A 53 -14.01 1.09 11.01
C ASN A 53 -12.60 1.59 11.36
N PHE A 54 -11.56 0.77 11.14
CA PHE A 54 -10.17 1.20 11.32
C PHE A 54 -9.81 2.36 10.37
N VAL A 55 -10.10 2.19 9.08
CA VAL A 55 -9.76 3.15 8.02
C VAL A 55 -10.48 4.47 8.26
N ASP A 56 -11.80 4.45 8.48
CA ASP A 56 -12.60 5.65 8.73
C ASP A 56 -12.11 6.41 9.96
N THR A 57 -11.79 5.68 11.04
CA THR A 57 -11.26 6.29 12.27
C THR A 57 -9.91 6.95 12.01
N PHE A 58 -8.98 6.27 11.33
CA PHE A 58 -7.66 6.84 11.02
C PHE A 58 -7.77 8.06 10.11
N VAL A 59 -8.58 7.98 9.05
CA VAL A 59 -8.83 9.10 8.14
C VAL A 59 -9.36 10.29 8.93
N GLN A 60 -10.36 10.10 9.79
CA GLN A 60 -10.90 11.17 10.63
C GLN A 60 -9.80 11.82 11.48
N LEU A 61 -9.00 11.02 12.19
CA LEU A 61 -7.90 11.52 13.04
C LEU A 61 -6.88 12.34 12.25
N VAL A 62 -6.53 11.90 11.04
CA VAL A 62 -5.62 12.67 10.17
C VAL A 62 -6.21 14.03 9.84
N TYR A 63 -7.47 14.09 9.41
CA TYR A 63 -8.10 15.35 8.99
C TYR A 63 -8.41 16.31 10.15
N GLU A 64 -8.50 15.80 11.39
CA GLU A 64 -8.67 16.61 12.60
C GLU A 64 -7.34 17.17 13.15
N SER A 65 -6.19 16.58 12.81
CA SER A 65 -4.86 16.99 13.30
C SER A 65 -4.11 17.82 12.25
N ASP A 66 -3.73 19.07 12.58
CA ASP A 66 -2.90 19.90 11.70
C ASP A 66 -1.54 19.28 11.41
N THR A 67 -0.95 18.61 12.42
CA THR A 67 0.32 17.89 12.28
C THR A 67 0.19 16.74 11.28
N LEU A 68 -0.86 15.92 11.38
CA LEU A 68 -1.05 14.79 10.47
C LEU A 68 -1.44 15.23 9.06
N LYS A 69 -2.27 16.28 8.94
CA LYS A 69 -2.57 16.89 7.63
C LYS A 69 -1.31 17.36 6.92
N ASP A 70 -0.40 18.01 7.63
CA ASP A 70 0.85 18.46 7.04
C ASP A 70 1.79 17.28 6.71
N LEU A 71 1.92 16.32 7.64
CA LEU A 71 2.77 15.14 7.47
C LEU A 71 2.45 14.35 6.20
N PHE A 72 1.17 14.10 5.94
CA PHE A 72 0.73 13.31 4.80
C PHE A 72 0.64 14.09 3.49
N ASP A 73 0.79 15.41 3.52
CA ASP A 73 0.84 16.22 2.30
C ASP A 73 2.27 16.29 1.77
N LEU A 74 2.59 15.35 0.88
CA LEU A 74 3.88 15.26 0.20
C LEU A 74 3.83 15.90 -1.20
N SER A 75 2.84 16.76 -1.47
CA SER A 75 2.62 17.32 -2.81
C SER A 75 3.71 18.32 -3.25
N GLU A 76 4.52 18.79 -2.30
CA GLU A 76 5.65 19.69 -2.53
C GLU A 76 6.91 18.98 -3.07
N SER A 77 6.93 17.64 -3.05
CA SER A 77 8.08 16.86 -3.48
C SER A 77 7.72 15.88 -4.61
N PRO A 78 8.64 15.62 -5.56
CA PRO A 78 8.43 14.60 -6.58
C PRO A 78 8.21 13.21 -5.97
N ALA A 79 7.21 12.49 -6.47
CA ALA A 79 6.89 11.12 -6.05
C ALA A 79 8.09 10.16 -6.15
N ILE A 80 8.98 10.37 -7.13
CA ILE A 80 10.19 9.56 -7.30
C ILE A 80 11.16 9.70 -6.12
N GLU A 81 11.23 10.87 -5.46
CA GLU A 81 12.10 11.07 -4.31
C GLU A 81 11.58 10.30 -3.10
N TYR A 82 10.27 10.36 -2.87
CA TYR A 82 9.64 9.57 -1.82
C TYR A 82 9.71 8.06 -2.10
N ALA A 83 9.51 7.62 -3.35
CA ALA A 83 9.65 6.23 -3.73
C ALA A 83 11.07 5.69 -3.48
N GLN A 84 12.09 6.51 -3.78
CA GLN A 84 13.48 6.16 -3.48
C GLN A 84 13.75 6.10 -1.97
N HIS A 85 13.14 6.98 -1.19
CA HIS A 85 13.22 6.94 0.27
C HIS A 85 12.60 5.66 0.82
N ALA A 86 11.36 5.36 0.45
CA ALA A 86 10.67 4.14 0.85
C ALA A 86 11.42 2.87 0.42
N TYR A 87 12.05 2.87 -0.77
CA TYR A 87 12.91 1.77 -1.21
C TYR A 87 14.05 1.54 -0.23
N ASN A 88 14.76 2.61 0.17
CA ASN A 88 15.88 2.52 1.10
C ASN A 88 15.44 2.03 2.48
N ASP A 89 14.24 2.43 2.94
CA ASP A 89 13.67 1.95 4.21
C ASP A 89 13.42 0.44 4.16
N PHE A 90 12.75 -0.05 3.11
CA PHE A 90 12.53 -1.49 2.90
C PHE A 90 13.85 -2.25 2.85
N VAL A 91 14.84 -1.78 2.09
CA VAL A 91 16.17 -2.42 2.01
C VAL A 91 16.81 -2.50 3.40
N THR A 92 16.77 -1.40 4.17
CA THR A 92 17.36 -1.32 5.50
C THR A 92 16.72 -2.32 6.46
N ILE A 93 15.38 -2.32 6.53
CA ILE A 93 14.62 -3.23 7.39
C ILE A 93 14.89 -4.68 7.01
N LEU A 94 14.74 -5.03 5.73
CA LEU A 94 14.91 -6.40 5.25
C LEU A 94 16.34 -6.92 5.45
N THR A 95 17.34 -6.05 5.25
CA THR A 95 18.74 -6.38 5.54
C THR A 95 18.94 -6.65 7.02
N SER A 96 18.37 -5.81 7.90
CA SER A 96 18.48 -5.98 9.36
C SER A 96 17.83 -7.28 9.86
N LEU A 97 16.79 -7.75 9.16
CA LEU A 97 16.09 -9.00 9.45
C LEU A 97 16.73 -10.23 8.78
N GLY A 98 17.77 -10.06 7.98
CA GLY A 98 18.49 -11.15 7.32
C GLY A 98 17.83 -11.70 6.05
N ALA A 99 17.08 -10.87 5.32
CA ALA A 99 16.49 -11.26 4.04
C ALA A 99 17.58 -11.60 3.00
N ILE A 100 17.30 -12.59 2.15
CA ILE A 100 18.25 -13.06 1.12
C ILE A 100 18.40 -12.04 -0.01
N ASP A 101 17.30 -11.41 -0.44
CA ASP A 101 17.26 -10.43 -1.54
C ASP A 101 16.45 -9.16 -1.15
N PRO A 102 16.98 -8.30 -0.26
CA PRO A 102 16.27 -7.12 0.24
C PRO A 102 15.88 -6.14 -0.89
N ASP A 103 16.80 -5.87 -1.82
CA ASP A 103 16.60 -4.96 -2.95
C ASP A 103 15.41 -5.36 -3.84
N LYS A 104 15.25 -6.67 -4.09
CA LYS A 104 14.18 -7.18 -4.96
C LYS A 104 12.80 -6.96 -4.34
N THR A 105 12.69 -7.12 -3.02
CA THR A 105 11.45 -6.88 -2.29
C THR A 105 11.14 -5.40 -2.21
N ALA A 106 12.16 -4.57 -1.95
CA ALA A 106 12.01 -3.12 -1.94
C ALA A 106 11.56 -2.58 -3.30
N ASP A 107 12.19 -3.00 -4.40
CA ASP A 107 11.78 -2.63 -5.77
C ASP A 107 10.34 -3.07 -6.03
N PHE A 108 10.00 -4.30 -5.67
CA PHE A 108 8.64 -4.81 -5.83
C PHE A 108 7.62 -3.90 -5.12
N ALA A 109 7.86 -3.55 -3.86
CA ALA A 109 6.94 -2.76 -3.05
C ALA A 109 6.79 -1.31 -3.55
N THR A 110 7.86 -0.68 -4.01
CA THR A 110 7.89 0.78 -4.23
C THR A 110 7.87 1.18 -5.70
N ARG A 111 8.15 0.28 -6.64
CA ARG A 111 8.15 0.60 -8.08
C ARG A 111 6.84 1.25 -8.58
N PRO A 112 5.62 0.86 -8.14
CA PRO A 112 4.39 1.50 -8.59
C PRO A 112 4.33 3.00 -8.28
N MET A 113 4.96 3.44 -7.19
CA MET A 113 4.97 4.83 -6.73
C MET A 113 5.59 5.75 -7.78
N ALA A 114 6.82 5.45 -8.21
CA ALA A 114 7.55 6.26 -9.17
C ALA A 114 6.98 6.15 -10.60
N GLN A 115 6.29 5.06 -10.93
CA GLN A 115 5.75 4.82 -12.27
C GLN A 115 4.42 5.55 -12.52
N ASN A 116 3.60 5.72 -11.49
CA ASN A 116 2.21 6.15 -11.67
C ASN A 116 1.91 7.55 -11.12
N PHE A 117 2.80 8.10 -10.30
CA PHE A 117 2.55 9.37 -9.61
C PHE A 117 3.63 10.40 -9.92
N LYS A 118 3.22 11.67 -9.98
CA LYS A 118 4.15 12.81 -10.07
C LYS A 118 4.49 13.38 -8.70
N VAL A 119 3.49 13.43 -7.84
CA VAL A 119 3.51 13.88 -6.45
C VAL A 119 2.50 13.03 -5.69
N PHE A 120 2.58 13.01 -4.36
CA PHE A 120 1.60 12.34 -3.52
C PHE A 120 0.77 13.35 -2.75
N THR A 121 -0.54 13.32 -2.97
CA THR A 121 -1.49 14.11 -2.18
C THR A 121 -1.74 13.45 -0.83
N ARG A 122 -2.22 14.26 0.12
CA ARG A 122 -2.67 13.76 1.43
C ARG A 122 -3.65 12.60 1.31
N GLU A 123 -4.65 12.73 0.44
CA GLU A 123 -5.68 11.70 0.27
C GLU A 123 -5.08 10.36 -0.15
N GLU A 124 -4.19 10.35 -1.13
CA GLU A 124 -3.51 9.15 -1.61
C GLU A 124 -2.64 8.52 -0.51
N MET A 125 -1.88 9.34 0.22
CA MET A 125 -1.01 8.86 1.29
C MET A 125 -1.80 8.25 2.45
N VAL A 126 -2.83 8.95 2.93
CA VAL A 126 -3.68 8.47 4.05
C VAL A 126 -4.38 7.17 3.68
N ARG A 127 -4.91 7.09 2.46
CA ARG A 127 -5.55 5.88 1.95
C ARG A 127 -4.59 4.70 1.94
N VAL A 128 -3.41 4.85 1.32
CA VAL A 128 -2.45 3.75 1.22
C VAL A 128 -2.06 3.27 2.62
N TYR A 129 -1.66 4.16 3.52
CA TYR A 129 -1.19 3.74 4.84
C TYR A 129 -2.29 3.12 5.72
N SER A 130 -3.52 3.63 5.65
CA SER A 130 -4.65 3.05 6.39
C SER A 130 -5.07 1.68 5.85
N ASN A 131 -5.12 1.51 4.53
CA ASN A 131 -5.47 0.24 3.89
C ASN A 131 -4.38 -0.82 4.08
N VAL A 132 -3.10 -0.44 3.97
CA VAL A 132 -1.98 -1.37 4.21
C VAL A 132 -1.98 -1.81 5.67
N ALA A 133 -2.16 -0.89 6.63
CA ALA A 133 -2.22 -1.22 8.05
C ALA A 133 -3.37 -2.17 8.35
N SER A 134 -4.60 -1.82 7.95
CA SER A 134 -5.80 -2.64 8.23
C SER A 134 -5.72 -4.02 7.58
N SER A 135 -5.27 -4.10 6.32
CA SER A 135 -5.08 -5.37 5.61
C SER A 135 -4.01 -6.24 6.26
N TYR A 136 -2.89 -5.64 6.68
CA TYR A 136 -1.85 -6.35 7.40
C TYR A 136 -2.38 -6.90 8.73
N LEU A 137 -2.98 -6.06 9.57
CA LEU A 137 -3.48 -6.46 10.89
C LEU A 137 -4.56 -7.55 10.80
N ASP A 138 -5.48 -7.44 9.84
CA ASP A 138 -6.48 -8.49 9.57
C ASP A 138 -5.81 -9.80 9.15
N SER A 139 -4.83 -9.75 8.23
CA SER A 139 -4.10 -10.95 7.79
C SER A 139 -3.34 -11.65 8.91
N GLN A 140 -2.93 -10.90 9.93
CA GLN A 140 -2.26 -11.43 11.12
C GLN A 140 -3.24 -11.85 12.23
N GLY A 141 -4.54 -11.64 12.04
CA GLY A 141 -5.57 -11.91 13.05
C GLY A 141 -5.52 -10.98 14.27
N ILE A 142 -4.94 -9.78 14.09
CA ILE A 142 -4.80 -8.76 15.14
C ILE A 142 -6.00 -7.81 15.12
N LEU A 143 -6.49 -7.47 13.92
CA LEU A 143 -7.63 -6.57 13.76
C LEU A 143 -8.94 -7.28 14.11
N THR A 144 -9.73 -6.64 14.96
CA THR A 144 -11.06 -7.11 15.38
C THR A 144 -11.98 -5.91 15.59
N GLN A 145 -13.29 -6.14 15.59
CA GLN A 145 -14.29 -5.11 15.88
C GLN A 145 -14.01 -4.33 17.18
N ASP A 146 -13.55 -5.03 18.22
CA ASP A 146 -13.35 -4.47 19.56
C ASP A 146 -12.11 -3.57 19.66
N ASN A 147 -11.12 -3.73 18.78
CA ASN A 147 -9.85 -3.00 18.84
C ASN A 147 -9.54 -2.14 17.61
N ALA A 148 -10.38 -2.15 16.56
CA ALA A 148 -10.15 -1.40 15.33
C ALA A 148 -9.88 0.09 15.56
N GLN A 149 -10.68 0.75 16.40
CA GLN A 149 -10.53 2.17 16.70
C GLN A 149 -9.26 2.45 17.52
N ASP A 150 -8.94 1.61 18.50
CA ASP A 150 -7.75 1.76 19.33
C ASP A 150 -6.47 1.59 18.49
N LEU A 151 -6.46 0.62 17.57
CA LEU A 151 -5.36 0.42 16.62
C LEU A 151 -5.22 1.60 15.66
N ALA A 152 -6.34 2.17 15.19
CA ALA A 152 -6.31 3.36 14.32
C ALA A 152 -5.75 4.59 15.07
N ASN A 153 -6.16 4.80 16.33
CA ASN A 153 -5.62 5.82 17.22
C ASN A 153 -4.11 5.62 17.47
N GLN A 154 -3.68 4.37 17.64
CA GLN A 154 -2.27 4.05 17.82
C GLN A 154 -1.46 4.38 16.57
N LEU A 155 -1.96 4.03 15.37
CA LEU A 155 -1.32 4.39 14.10
C LEU A 155 -1.19 5.91 13.95
N ALA A 156 -2.26 6.67 14.23
CA ALA A 156 -2.20 8.13 14.21
C ALA A 156 -1.18 8.68 15.22
N SER A 157 -1.11 8.08 16.41
CA SER A 157 -0.18 8.49 17.47
C SER A 157 1.29 8.26 17.09
N THR A 158 1.62 7.15 16.43
CA THR A 158 3.01 6.89 15.99
C THR A 158 3.42 7.85 14.87
N PHE A 159 2.51 8.17 13.94
CA PHE A 159 2.76 9.20 12.94
C PHE A 159 2.94 10.60 13.57
N GLU A 160 2.08 10.99 14.52
CA GLU A 160 2.23 12.27 15.21
C GLU A 160 3.55 12.37 15.96
N LYS A 161 3.90 11.31 16.68
CA LYS A 161 5.17 11.24 17.41
C LYS A 161 6.33 11.39 16.43
N SER A 162 6.34 10.62 15.35
CA SER A 162 7.41 10.66 14.37
C SER A 162 7.52 12.01 13.66
N ALA A 163 6.38 12.66 13.37
CA ALA A 163 6.34 14.01 12.82
C ALA A 163 7.01 15.02 13.77
N LYS A 164 6.66 14.98 15.07
CA LYS A 164 7.27 15.86 16.10
C LYS A 164 8.77 15.64 16.26
N GLU A 165 9.25 14.43 16.02
CA GLU A 165 10.67 14.07 16.17
C GLU A 165 11.52 14.37 14.93
N THR A 166 10.92 14.31 13.73
CA THR A 166 11.68 14.23 12.47
C THR A 166 11.39 15.36 11.49
N VAL A 167 10.20 15.97 11.52
CA VAL A 167 9.86 17.03 10.55
C VAL A 167 10.59 18.31 10.88
N VAL A 168 11.29 18.86 9.89
CA VAL A 168 12.07 20.09 9.98
C VAL A 168 11.43 21.16 9.11
N GLU A 169 11.17 22.32 9.69
CA GLU A 169 10.61 23.47 8.98
C GLU A 169 11.52 23.88 7.80
N GLY A 170 10.94 23.99 6.61
CA GLY A 170 11.67 24.34 5.38
C GLY A 170 12.35 23.17 4.66
N ASP A 171 12.25 21.94 5.18
CA ASP A 171 12.69 20.72 4.48
C ASP A 171 11.51 19.76 4.27
N PRO A 172 10.82 19.83 3.12
CA PRO A 172 9.71 18.93 2.80
C PRO A 172 10.10 17.44 2.81
N THR A 173 11.37 17.10 2.54
CA THR A 173 11.83 15.71 2.47
C THR A 173 11.96 15.07 3.86
N SER A 174 12.04 15.88 4.92
CA SER A 174 12.01 15.39 6.32
C SER A 174 10.71 14.65 6.66
N LYS A 175 9.61 14.96 5.96
CA LYS A 175 8.33 14.23 6.08
C LYS A 175 8.44 12.78 5.62
N PHE A 176 9.34 12.46 4.69
CA PHE A 176 9.50 11.09 4.19
C PHE A 176 9.91 10.14 5.32
N SER A 177 10.94 10.53 6.07
CA SER A 177 11.42 9.78 7.24
C SER A 177 10.33 9.69 8.31
N ALA A 178 9.58 10.77 8.54
CA ALA A 178 8.51 10.78 9.54
C ALA A 178 7.37 9.80 9.20
N VAL A 179 7.00 9.71 7.91
CA VAL A 179 6.01 8.73 7.45
C VAL A 179 6.56 7.31 7.57
N GLY A 180 7.77 7.03 7.07
CA GLY A 180 8.39 5.70 7.18
C GLY A 180 8.50 5.23 8.63
N ASN A 181 9.11 6.06 9.48
CA ASN A 181 9.32 5.75 10.91
C ASN A 181 8.01 5.56 11.67
N GLY A 182 7.02 6.44 11.47
CA GLY A 182 5.72 6.32 12.13
C GLY A 182 5.00 5.01 11.81
N PHE A 183 5.10 4.55 10.55
CA PHE A 183 4.51 3.29 10.13
C PHE A 183 5.27 2.08 10.67
N ILE A 184 6.60 2.09 10.63
CA ILE A 184 7.44 1.00 11.16
C ILE A 184 7.24 0.87 12.67
N GLU A 185 7.20 1.98 13.41
CA GLU A 185 6.95 1.97 14.85
C GLU A 185 5.59 1.36 15.18
N PHE A 186 4.55 1.66 14.39
CA PHE A 186 3.23 1.05 14.54
C PHE A 186 3.27 -0.47 14.36
N LEU A 187 3.90 -0.94 13.27
CA LEU A 187 4.01 -2.36 12.98
C LEU A 187 4.77 -3.11 14.09
N MET A 188 5.90 -2.57 14.55
CA MET A 188 6.69 -3.16 15.64
C MET A 188 5.95 -3.16 16.99
N SER A 189 5.03 -2.21 17.21
CA SER A 189 4.25 -2.12 18.45
C SER A 189 3.12 -3.16 18.52
N ASN A 190 2.62 -3.60 17.37
CA ASN A 190 1.51 -4.54 17.28
C ASN A 190 1.95 -5.96 16.94
N ASP A 191 3.14 -6.11 16.37
CA ASP A 191 3.63 -7.40 15.94
C ASP A 191 5.16 -7.49 15.93
N ASN A 192 5.67 -8.71 16.17
CA ASN A 192 7.09 -8.96 16.03
C ASN A 192 7.44 -9.13 14.54
N LEU A 193 8.01 -8.08 13.95
CA LEU A 193 8.39 -8.05 12.53
C LEU A 193 9.45 -9.12 12.23
N THR A 194 9.10 -10.05 11.33
CA THR A 194 10.02 -11.01 10.72
C THR A 194 10.15 -10.72 9.21
N VAL A 195 11.11 -11.35 8.54
CA VAL A 195 11.26 -11.22 7.07
C VAL A 195 9.97 -11.58 6.35
N GLU A 196 9.29 -12.66 6.77
CA GLU A 196 8.04 -13.10 6.16
C GLU A 196 6.92 -12.05 6.32
N LYS A 197 6.86 -11.39 7.46
CA LYS A 197 5.85 -10.36 7.73
C LYS A 197 6.11 -9.08 6.97
N VAL A 198 7.37 -8.67 6.83
CA VAL A 198 7.73 -7.52 5.97
C VAL A 198 7.40 -7.82 4.50
N TRP A 199 7.52 -9.08 4.06
CA TRP A 199 7.06 -9.48 2.73
C TRP A 199 5.53 -9.35 2.57
N VAL A 200 4.74 -9.70 3.60
CA VAL A 200 3.28 -9.48 3.59
C VAL A 200 2.96 -7.98 3.52
N VAL A 201 3.64 -7.14 4.30
CA VAL A 201 3.49 -5.68 4.22
C VAL A 201 3.83 -5.18 2.82
N ALA A 202 4.91 -5.66 2.20
CA ALA A 202 5.31 -5.28 0.85
C ALA A 202 4.24 -5.60 -0.21
N ILE A 203 3.54 -6.73 -0.09
CA ILE A 203 2.42 -7.10 -0.98
C ILE A 203 1.27 -6.11 -0.85
N TYR A 204 0.83 -5.82 0.37
CA TYR A 204 -0.25 -4.85 0.58
C TYR A 204 0.16 -3.45 0.14
N TYR A 205 1.40 -3.06 0.43
CA TYR A 205 1.95 -1.76 0.04
C TYR A 205 1.99 -1.57 -1.48
N GLU A 206 2.50 -2.54 -2.25
CA GLU A 206 2.45 -2.50 -3.71
C GLU A 206 1.00 -2.41 -4.22
N SER A 207 0.14 -3.28 -3.71
CA SER A 207 -1.25 -3.41 -4.16
C SER A 207 -2.03 -2.11 -3.97
N GLU A 208 -1.88 -1.45 -2.82
CA GLU A 208 -2.57 -0.19 -2.53
C GLU A 208 -2.05 0.97 -3.38
N TRP A 209 -0.76 1.00 -3.70
CA TRP A 209 -0.24 2.00 -4.66
C TRP A 209 -0.81 1.80 -6.06
N LEU A 210 -0.93 0.55 -6.52
CA LEU A 210 -1.52 0.23 -7.81
C LEU A 210 -3.02 0.57 -7.85
N LEU A 211 -3.76 0.24 -6.79
CA LEU A 211 -5.19 0.58 -6.68
C LEU A 211 -5.41 2.10 -6.65
N THR A 212 -4.60 2.81 -5.87
CA THR A 212 -4.64 4.27 -5.80
C THR A 212 -4.35 4.89 -7.18
N ALA A 213 -3.36 4.36 -7.92
CA ALA A 213 -3.06 4.81 -9.27
C ALA A 213 -4.22 4.58 -10.25
N ALA A 214 -4.88 3.42 -10.15
CA ALA A 214 -6.02 3.05 -10.98
C ALA A 214 -7.27 3.91 -10.73
N GLU A 215 -7.32 4.64 -9.61
CA GLU A 215 -8.43 5.53 -9.26
C GLU A 215 -8.14 7.02 -9.52
N THR A 216 -6.92 7.36 -9.94
CA THR A 216 -6.58 8.73 -10.35
C THR A 216 -7.45 9.19 -11.54
N PRO A 217 -7.74 10.50 -11.68
CA PRO A 217 -8.52 11.01 -12.80
C PRO A 217 -7.99 10.60 -14.19
N ALA A 218 -6.66 10.44 -14.32
CA ALA A 218 -6.02 10.03 -15.57
C ALA A 218 -6.34 8.57 -15.99
N SER A 219 -6.51 7.66 -15.03
CA SER A 219 -6.91 6.28 -15.28
C SER A 219 -8.44 6.15 -15.45
N ARG A 220 -9.23 7.01 -14.81
CA ARG A 220 -10.68 7.13 -15.08
C ARG A 220 -10.97 7.58 -16.51
N ASP A 221 -10.23 8.55 -17.04
CA ASP A 221 -10.38 9.01 -18.44
C ASP A 221 -10.03 7.92 -19.47
N LEU A 222 -9.03 7.07 -19.17
CA LEU A 222 -8.70 5.91 -19.99
C LEU A 222 -9.78 4.82 -19.91
N PHE A 223 -10.34 4.57 -18.73
CA PHE A 223 -11.45 3.64 -18.56
C PHE A 223 -12.72 4.09 -19.29
N VAL A 224 -13.02 5.39 -19.28
CA VAL A 224 -14.14 5.98 -20.02
C VAL A 224 -13.90 5.89 -21.53
N LYS A 225 -12.68 6.20 -22.00
CA LYS A 225 -12.33 6.03 -23.43
C LYS A 225 -12.40 4.59 -23.91
N CYS A 226 -11.81 3.64 -23.18
CA CYS A 226 -11.87 2.22 -23.55
C CYS A 226 -13.29 1.66 -23.49
N SER A 227 -14.14 2.15 -22.58
CA SER A 227 -15.55 1.77 -22.51
C SER A 227 -16.38 2.37 -23.65
N ALA A 228 -16.03 3.57 -24.14
CA ALA A 228 -16.66 4.17 -25.32
C ALA A 228 -16.26 3.43 -26.61
N GLU A 229 -14.97 3.08 -26.75
CA GLU A 229 -14.45 2.33 -27.90
C GLU A 229 -14.98 0.88 -27.95
N ALA A 230 -15.15 0.23 -26.80
CA ALA A 230 -15.72 -1.13 -26.72
C ALA A 230 -17.23 -1.18 -27.01
N ASN A 231 -17.96 -0.09 -26.77
CA ASN A 231 -19.39 0.03 -27.08
C ASN A 231 -19.67 0.56 -28.49
N GLY A 232 -18.62 0.75 -29.30
CA GLY A 232 -18.75 1.16 -30.70
C GLY A 232 -19.38 2.54 -30.87
N ASP A 233 -19.23 3.44 -29.89
CA ASP A 233 -19.75 4.81 -29.97
C ASP A 233 -18.61 5.73 -30.39
N PRO A 234 -18.55 6.18 -31.67
CA PRO A 234 -17.55 7.11 -32.12
C PRO A 234 -18.01 8.52 -31.75
N ASN A 235 -17.25 9.22 -30.92
CA ASN A 235 -17.16 10.66 -31.11
C ASN A 235 -16.44 10.96 -32.43
#